data_AF-A0A7S0JHB5-F1
#
_entry.id   AF-A0A7S0JHB5-F1
#
_cell.length_a   1.000
_cell.length_b   1.000
_cell.length_c   1.000
_cell.angle_alpha   90.00
_cell.angle_beta   90.00
_cell.angle_gamma   90.00
#
_symmetry.space_group_name_H-M   'P 1'
#
loop_
_entity.id
_entity.type
_entity.pdbx_description
1 polymer ?
#
loop_
_entity_poly.entity_id
_entity_poly.type
_entity_poly.pdbx_seq_one_letter_code
_entity_poly.pdbx_strand_id
1 'polypeptide(L)'
;LARQAEARASAERSLSLFDEAVSQCDSSKGDDVTEVLKDWAQALWDASSVVPADQSEGLLEQAVRKAADCVALQTVPLPPTCSLLGDILVAWAEIARDRARPIDAARLYQRALSEGYSAALRVSSRDLHAGAGAADAQLALARLHFGDAAAAQPPQALTTAISMYQKLLQVPVAEWAAQAVPVHELVEVRYNAACAFALAGLEQECQEVVLALVRLGDASASELAEDPDLAVVRSTAWMQQLCTSI
;
A
#
# COMPACT_ATOMS: atom_id res chain seq x y z
N LEU A 1 -6.29 -26.16 3.31
CA LEU A 1 -5.14 -27.10 3.25
C LEU A 1 -4.91 -27.64 1.83
N ALA A 2 -5.79 -28.47 1.25
CA ALA A 2 -5.57 -29.01 -0.11
C ALA A 2 -5.43 -27.94 -1.20
N ARG A 3 -6.36 -26.97 -1.27
CA ARG A 3 -6.29 -25.84 -2.23
C ARG A 3 -5.05 -24.95 -2.07
N GLN A 4 -4.55 -24.81 -0.84
CA GLN A 4 -3.36 -24.01 -0.55
C GLN A 4 -2.08 -24.73 -0.99
N ALA A 5 -2.02 -26.05 -0.79
CA ALA A 5 -0.93 -26.87 -1.31
C ALA A 5 -0.93 -26.89 -2.85
N GLU A 6 -2.10 -26.93 -3.48
CA GLU A 6 -2.25 -26.87 -4.93
C GLU A 6 -1.83 -25.50 -5.49
N ALA A 7 -2.27 -24.40 -4.87
CA ALA A 7 -1.86 -23.04 -5.24
C ALA A 7 -0.33 -22.87 -5.13
N ARG A 8 0.27 -23.37 -4.06
CA ARG A 8 1.72 -23.35 -3.86
C ARG A 8 2.46 -24.14 -4.95
N ALA A 9 2.06 -25.37 -5.21
CA ALA A 9 2.69 -26.20 -6.24
C ALA A 9 2.57 -25.56 -7.63
N SER A 10 1.43 -24.91 -7.91
CA SER A 10 1.23 -24.13 -9.13
C SER A 10 2.16 -22.92 -9.18
N ALA A 11 2.32 -22.17 -8.08
CA ALA A 11 3.23 -21.03 -8.02
C ALA A 11 4.69 -21.43 -8.22
N GLU A 12 5.16 -22.49 -7.54
CA GLU A 12 6.52 -23.01 -7.69
C GLU A 12 6.80 -23.45 -9.14
N ARG A 13 5.83 -24.13 -9.78
CA ARG A 13 5.95 -24.52 -11.19
C ARG A 13 5.96 -23.32 -12.13
N SER A 14 5.08 -22.33 -11.92
CA SER A 14 5.03 -21.12 -12.73
C SER A 14 6.33 -20.33 -12.62
N LEU A 15 6.88 -20.17 -11.42
CA LEU A 15 8.16 -19.49 -11.20
C LEU A 15 9.32 -20.22 -11.89
N SER A 16 9.35 -21.55 -11.84
CA SER A 16 10.38 -22.33 -12.54
C SER A 16 10.30 -22.18 -14.07
N LEU A 17 9.09 -22.18 -14.64
CA LEU A 17 8.89 -21.98 -16.08
C LEU A 17 9.25 -20.54 -16.48
N PHE A 18 8.95 -19.57 -15.63
CA PHE A 18 9.27 -18.18 -15.87
C PHE A 18 10.79 -17.96 -15.82
N ASP A 19 11.50 -18.53 -14.85
CA ASP A 19 12.97 -18.46 -14.78
C ASP A 19 13.64 -19.07 -16.04
N GLU A 20 13.13 -20.21 -16.52
CA GLU A 20 13.59 -20.82 -17.77
C GLU A 20 13.34 -19.92 -18.99
N ALA A 21 12.16 -19.29 -19.08
CA ALA A 21 11.84 -18.37 -20.16
C ALA A 21 12.73 -17.11 -20.13
N VAL A 22 12.92 -16.51 -18.95
CA VAL A 22 13.74 -15.30 -18.77
C VAL A 22 15.22 -15.59 -19.07
N SER A 23 15.70 -16.80 -18.79
CA SER A 23 17.08 -17.19 -19.10
C SER A 23 17.43 -17.14 -20.60
N GLN A 24 16.40 -17.08 -21.46
CA GLN A 24 16.53 -16.99 -22.91
C GLN A 24 16.36 -15.56 -23.43
N CYS A 25 15.97 -14.61 -22.57
CA CYS A 25 15.80 -13.21 -22.96
C CYS A 25 17.14 -12.56 -23.32
N ASP A 26 17.14 -11.86 -24.44
CA ASP A 26 18.31 -11.27 -25.05
C ASP A 26 17.95 -9.89 -25.61
N SER A 27 18.36 -8.83 -24.91
CA SER A 27 18.12 -7.45 -25.34
C SER A 27 18.75 -7.14 -26.70
N SER A 28 19.81 -7.87 -27.11
CA SER A 28 20.42 -7.71 -28.43
C SER A 28 19.54 -8.21 -29.58
N LYS A 29 18.52 -9.03 -29.26
CA LYS A 29 17.52 -9.54 -30.21
C LYS A 29 16.22 -8.73 -30.18
N GLY A 30 16.16 -7.68 -29.38
CA GLY A 30 14.99 -6.81 -29.25
C GLY A 30 14.01 -7.22 -28.16
N ASP A 31 14.38 -8.14 -27.27
CA ASP A 31 13.54 -8.50 -26.12
C ASP A 31 13.44 -7.34 -25.14
N ASP A 32 12.23 -7.07 -24.65
CA ASP A 32 11.98 -6.06 -23.62
C ASP A 32 12.32 -6.62 -22.23
N VAL A 33 13.62 -6.57 -21.91
CA VAL A 33 14.14 -7.03 -20.62
C VAL A 33 13.51 -6.25 -19.45
N THR A 34 13.08 -5.01 -19.65
CA THR A 34 12.43 -4.23 -18.58
C THR A 34 11.04 -4.77 -18.28
N GLU A 35 10.23 -5.04 -19.30
CA GLU A 35 8.90 -5.64 -19.12
C GLU A 35 9.00 -7.03 -18.47
N VAL A 36 9.98 -7.84 -18.91
CA VAL A 36 10.23 -9.17 -18.34
C VAL A 36 10.58 -9.10 -16.86
N LEU A 37 11.41 -8.14 -16.44
CA LEU A 37 11.77 -7.97 -15.02
C LEU A 37 10.58 -7.47 -14.18
N LYS A 38 9.76 -6.58 -14.74
CA LYS A 38 8.53 -6.10 -14.09
C LYS A 38 7.56 -7.26 -13.84
N ASP A 39 7.30 -8.07 -14.87
CA ASP A 39 6.40 -9.23 -14.76
C ASP A 39 6.97 -10.28 -13.80
N TRP A 40 8.29 -10.46 -13.76
CA TRP A 40 8.92 -11.33 -12.77
C TRP A 40 8.68 -10.85 -11.34
N ALA A 41 8.89 -9.55 -11.10
CA ALA A 41 8.69 -8.96 -9.79
C ALA A 41 7.24 -9.14 -9.32
N GLN A 42 6.27 -8.89 -10.22
CA GLN A 42 4.85 -9.11 -9.94
C GLN A 42 4.57 -10.58 -9.61
N ALA A 43 5.05 -11.54 -10.41
CA ALA A 43 4.81 -12.96 -10.19
C ALA A 43 5.40 -13.46 -8.85
N LEU A 44 6.57 -12.96 -8.46
CA LEU A 44 7.18 -13.27 -7.17
C LEU A 44 6.38 -12.69 -6.01
N TRP A 45 5.87 -11.47 -6.16
CA TRP A 45 5.01 -10.84 -5.17
C TRP A 45 3.67 -11.56 -5.03
N ASP A 46 3.01 -11.89 -6.14
CA ASP A 46 1.77 -12.69 -6.14
C ASP A 46 2.00 -14.04 -5.47
N ALA A 47 3.11 -14.72 -5.79
CA ALA A 47 3.49 -15.98 -5.17
C ALA A 47 3.76 -15.85 -3.65
N SER A 48 4.27 -14.70 -3.20
CA SER A 48 4.51 -14.45 -1.77
C SER A 48 3.22 -14.50 -0.94
N SER A 49 2.08 -14.12 -1.52
CA SER A 49 0.78 -14.09 -0.84
C SER A 49 0.16 -15.49 -0.59
N VAL A 50 0.60 -16.52 -1.32
CA VAL A 50 0.03 -17.88 -1.23
C VAL A 50 0.92 -18.87 -0.49
N VAL A 51 2.13 -18.45 -0.09
CA VAL A 51 3.07 -19.28 0.67
C VAL A 51 3.08 -18.93 2.17
N PRO A 52 3.56 -19.83 3.04
CA PRO A 52 3.81 -19.51 4.44
C PRO A 52 4.77 -18.32 4.62
N ALA A 53 4.58 -17.55 5.69
CA ALA A 53 5.33 -16.31 5.94
C ALA A 53 6.87 -16.51 5.99
N ASP A 54 7.35 -17.69 6.41
CA ASP A 54 8.79 -18.06 6.41
C ASP A 54 9.39 -18.15 5.01
N GLN A 55 8.57 -18.45 4.00
CA GLN A 55 8.98 -18.50 2.59
C GLN A 55 8.64 -17.19 1.85
N SER A 56 7.60 -16.49 2.29
CA SER A 56 7.16 -15.22 1.70
C SER A 56 8.27 -14.17 1.65
N GLU A 57 9.08 -14.04 2.71
CA GLU A 57 10.16 -13.03 2.73
C GLU A 57 11.23 -13.28 1.67
N GLY A 58 11.58 -14.54 1.41
CA GLY A 58 12.56 -14.87 0.37
C GLY A 58 12.04 -14.58 -1.05
N LEU A 59 10.73 -14.68 -1.27
CA LEU A 59 10.09 -14.28 -2.53
C LEU A 59 10.03 -12.76 -2.66
N LEU A 60 9.67 -12.05 -1.58
CA LEU A 60 9.64 -10.58 -1.57
C LEU A 60 11.03 -9.98 -1.77
N GLU A 61 12.07 -10.54 -1.17
CA GLU A 61 13.45 -10.10 -1.38
C GLU A 61 13.87 -10.26 -2.85
N GLN A 62 13.44 -11.34 -3.52
CA GLN A 62 13.67 -11.51 -4.95
C GLN A 62 12.83 -10.53 -5.77
N ALA A 63 11.55 -10.33 -5.43
CA ALA A 63 10.65 -9.40 -6.11
C ALA A 63 11.20 -7.97 -6.08
N VAL A 64 11.66 -7.51 -4.90
CA VAL A 64 12.32 -6.20 -4.74
C VAL A 64 13.55 -6.08 -5.63
N ARG A 65 14.39 -7.13 -5.70
CA ARG A 65 15.57 -7.12 -6.57
C ARG A 65 15.18 -6.95 -8.04
N LYS A 66 14.20 -7.73 -8.52
CA LYS A 66 13.73 -7.65 -9.91
C LYS A 66 13.08 -6.30 -10.24
N ALA A 67 12.25 -5.78 -9.35
CA ALA A 67 11.65 -4.46 -9.52
C ALA A 67 12.70 -3.34 -9.52
N ALA A 68 13.68 -3.40 -8.61
CA ALA A 68 14.78 -2.42 -8.56
C ALA A 68 15.67 -2.50 -9.81
N ASP A 69 16.00 -3.69 -10.29
CA ASP A 69 16.74 -3.89 -11.54
C ASP A 69 15.95 -3.33 -12.74
N CYS A 70 14.62 -3.54 -12.77
CA CYS A 70 13.75 -2.97 -13.80
C CYS A 70 13.81 -1.43 -13.79
N VAL A 71 13.67 -0.80 -12.62
CA VAL A 71 13.78 0.66 -12.48
C VAL A 71 15.16 1.15 -12.92
N ALA A 72 16.23 0.45 -12.56
CA ALA A 72 17.61 0.86 -12.86
C ALA A 72 17.97 0.76 -14.35
N LEU A 73 17.34 -0.16 -15.09
CA LEU A 73 17.54 -0.32 -16.54
C LEU A 73 16.77 0.71 -17.38
N GLN A 74 15.77 1.38 -16.80
CA GLN A 74 14.99 2.41 -17.48
C GLN A 74 15.76 3.75 -17.47
N THR A 75 16.00 4.32 -18.65
CA THR A 75 16.59 5.67 -18.78
C THR A 75 15.75 6.73 -18.06
N VAL A 76 14.43 6.59 -18.14
CA VAL A 76 13.45 7.37 -17.37
C VAL A 76 12.54 6.35 -16.70
N PRO A 77 12.59 6.22 -15.37
CA PRO A 77 11.72 5.29 -14.66
C PRO A 77 10.24 5.55 -14.96
N LEU A 78 9.49 4.50 -15.25
CA LEU A 78 8.05 4.61 -15.47
C LEU A 78 7.33 4.59 -14.11
N PRO A 79 6.32 5.47 -13.88
CA PRO A 79 5.59 5.49 -12.62
C PRO A 79 5.05 4.12 -12.17
N PRO A 80 4.45 3.28 -13.04
CA PRO A 80 3.97 1.96 -12.63
C PRO A 80 5.08 1.03 -12.11
N THR A 81 6.28 1.08 -12.70
CA THR A 81 7.42 0.26 -12.25
C THR A 81 7.93 0.73 -10.89
N CYS A 82 7.98 2.04 -10.68
CA CYS A 82 8.35 2.63 -9.39
C CYS A 82 7.32 2.31 -8.29
N SER A 83 6.02 2.42 -8.60
CA SER A 83 4.95 2.10 -7.65
C SER A 83 4.96 0.62 -7.28
N LEU A 84 5.15 -0.29 -8.25
CA LEU A 84 5.31 -1.73 -7.98
C LEU A 84 6.44 -2.01 -6.98
N LEU A 85 7.60 -1.36 -7.12
CA LEU A 85 8.68 -1.48 -6.14
C LEU A 85 8.24 -0.99 -4.75
N GLY A 86 7.49 0.11 -4.70
CA GLY A 86 6.88 0.64 -3.48
C GLY A 86 5.96 -0.38 -2.80
N ASP A 87 5.03 -0.96 -3.55
CA ASP A 87 4.03 -1.90 -3.02
C ASP A 87 4.66 -3.18 -2.47
N ILE A 88 5.64 -3.74 -3.19
CA ILE A 88 6.39 -4.93 -2.75
C ILE A 88 7.14 -4.63 -1.44
N LEU A 89 7.74 -3.44 -1.33
CA LEU A 89 8.44 -3.01 -0.11
C LEU A 89 7.47 -2.79 1.06
N VAL A 90 6.28 -2.25 0.82
CA VAL A 90 5.21 -2.14 1.82
C VAL A 90 4.78 -3.51 2.30
N ALA A 91 4.48 -4.45 1.40
CA ALA A 91 4.08 -5.81 1.76
C ALA A 91 5.17 -6.50 2.62
N TRP A 92 6.44 -6.29 2.30
CA TRP A 92 7.54 -6.81 3.14
C TRP A 92 7.64 -6.10 4.48
N ALA A 93 7.39 -4.79 4.53
CA ALA A 93 7.37 -4.03 5.77
C ALA A 93 6.27 -4.52 6.73
N GLU A 94 5.10 -4.87 6.22
CA GLU A 94 3.99 -5.43 7.00
C GLU A 94 4.36 -6.78 7.61
N ILE A 95 4.97 -7.69 6.84
CA ILE A 95 5.48 -8.96 7.38
C ILE A 95 6.54 -8.73 8.45
N ALA A 96 7.44 -7.76 8.25
CA ALA A 96 8.44 -7.40 9.25
C ALA A 96 7.79 -6.85 10.54
N ARG A 97 6.77 -6.00 10.42
CA ARG A 97 5.98 -5.48 11.54
C ARG A 97 5.32 -6.62 12.32
N ASP A 98 4.62 -7.50 11.63
CA ASP A 98 3.84 -8.59 12.25
C ASP A 98 4.75 -9.62 12.95
N ARG A 99 6.01 -9.71 12.51
CA ARG A 99 7.07 -10.49 13.17
C ARG A 99 7.79 -9.73 14.28
N ALA A 100 7.24 -8.62 14.75
CA ALA A 100 7.82 -7.76 15.78
C ALA A 100 9.26 -7.30 15.46
N ARG A 101 9.54 -6.99 14.18
CA ARG A 101 10.80 -6.37 13.71
C ARG A 101 10.56 -4.92 13.26
N PRO A 102 10.22 -4.00 14.18
CA PRO A 102 9.80 -2.65 13.82
C PRO A 102 10.91 -1.82 13.13
N ILE A 103 12.19 -2.10 13.43
CA ILE A 103 13.32 -1.43 12.77
C ILE A 103 13.42 -1.84 11.30
N ASP A 104 13.25 -3.13 11.01
CA ASP A 104 13.24 -3.62 9.63
C ASP A 104 12.03 -3.10 8.86
N ALA A 105 10.85 -3.12 9.48
CA ALA A 105 9.64 -2.57 8.90
C ALA A 105 9.79 -1.07 8.58
N ALA A 106 10.29 -0.27 9.52
CA ALA A 106 10.52 1.16 9.30
C ALA A 106 11.50 1.42 8.16
N ARG A 107 12.59 0.63 8.07
CA ARG A 107 13.54 0.72 6.96
C ARG A 107 12.88 0.38 5.62
N LEU A 108 12.03 -0.65 5.57
CA LEU A 108 11.32 -1.04 4.35
C LEU A 108 10.30 0.01 3.91
N TYR A 109 9.53 0.59 4.83
CA TYR A 109 8.65 1.73 4.53
C TYR A 109 9.42 2.94 4.00
N GLN A 110 10.56 3.28 4.59
CA GLN A 110 11.42 4.37 4.10
C GLN A 110 11.94 4.11 2.69
N ARG A 111 12.27 2.85 2.36
CA ARG A 111 12.64 2.46 1.00
C ARG A 111 11.45 2.55 0.05
N ALA A 112 10.27 2.07 0.44
CA ALA A 112 9.05 2.18 -0.37
C ALA A 112 8.77 3.65 -0.74
N LEU A 113 8.90 4.54 0.24
CA LEU A 113 8.73 5.98 0.04
C LEU A 113 9.79 6.58 -0.88
N SER A 114 11.07 6.24 -0.73
CA SER A 114 12.17 6.92 -1.42
C SER A 114 12.53 6.32 -2.79
N GLU A 115 12.59 4.99 -2.87
CA GLU A 115 12.93 4.21 -4.06
C GLU A 115 11.70 3.98 -4.94
N GLY A 116 10.51 3.81 -4.34
CA GLY A 116 9.25 3.54 -5.05
C GLY A 116 8.42 4.80 -5.30
N TYR A 117 7.50 5.12 -4.39
CA TYR A 117 6.47 6.12 -4.64
C TYR A 117 6.99 7.54 -4.89
N SER A 118 8.02 8.01 -4.16
CA SER A 118 8.61 9.33 -4.48
C SER A 118 9.30 9.34 -5.84
N ALA A 119 9.83 8.19 -6.30
CA ALA A 119 10.39 8.09 -7.65
C ALA A 119 9.27 8.18 -8.70
N ALA A 120 8.14 7.49 -8.49
CA ALA A 120 6.96 7.61 -9.35
C ALA A 120 6.43 9.06 -9.38
N LEU A 121 6.26 9.69 -8.22
CA LEU A 121 5.74 11.05 -8.08
C LEU A 121 6.67 12.15 -8.64
N ARG A 122 7.98 11.88 -8.73
CA ARG A 122 8.92 12.77 -9.45
C ARG A 122 8.68 12.78 -10.96
N VAL A 123 8.24 11.66 -11.52
CA VAL A 123 7.94 11.51 -12.95
C VAL A 123 6.53 12.00 -13.25
N SER A 124 5.56 11.64 -12.40
CA SER A 124 4.18 12.10 -12.48
C SER A 124 3.66 12.47 -11.10
N SER A 125 3.64 13.78 -10.78
CA SER A 125 3.15 14.29 -9.50
C SER A 125 1.64 14.14 -9.29
N ARG A 126 0.93 13.64 -10.31
CA ARG A 126 -0.52 13.38 -10.30
C ARG A 126 -0.85 11.89 -10.36
N ASP A 127 0.16 11.02 -10.27
CA ASP A 127 -0.04 9.57 -10.18
C ASP A 127 -0.78 9.25 -8.88
N LEU A 128 -2.06 8.89 -8.99
CA LEU A 128 -2.93 8.71 -7.84
C LEU A 128 -2.58 7.46 -7.04
N HIS A 129 -2.15 6.40 -7.72
CA HIS A 129 -1.73 5.16 -7.09
C HIS A 129 -0.45 5.37 -6.27
N ALA A 130 0.57 6.03 -6.84
CA ALA A 130 1.76 6.40 -6.09
C ALA A 130 1.46 7.39 -4.95
N GLY A 131 0.50 8.30 -5.15
CA GLY A 131 0.04 9.23 -4.13
C GLY A 131 -0.62 8.52 -2.95
N ALA A 132 -1.50 7.55 -3.20
CA ALA A 132 -2.16 6.73 -2.20
C ALA A 132 -1.14 5.87 -1.44
N GLY A 133 -0.35 5.06 -2.14
CA GLY A 133 0.66 4.19 -1.52
C GLY A 133 1.70 4.96 -0.68
N ALA A 134 2.09 6.16 -1.11
CA ALA A 134 2.96 7.02 -0.29
C ALA A 134 2.27 7.53 0.98
N ALA A 135 0.99 7.88 0.92
CA ALA A 135 0.23 8.29 2.10
C ALA A 135 0.06 7.12 3.09
N ASP A 136 -0.22 5.93 2.58
CA ASP A 136 -0.35 4.69 3.34
C ASP A 136 0.97 4.33 4.04
N ALA A 137 2.09 4.35 3.31
CA ALA A 137 3.41 4.07 3.88
C ALA A 137 3.82 5.09 4.96
N GLN A 138 3.46 6.37 4.80
CA GLN A 138 3.68 7.39 5.84
C GLN A 138 2.82 7.14 7.09
N LEU A 139 1.55 6.76 6.91
CA LEU A 139 0.65 6.42 8.00
C LEU A 139 1.16 5.18 8.76
N ALA A 140 1.57 4.14 8.04
CA ALA A 140 2.14 2.93 8.63
C ALA A 140 3.43 3.21 9.41
N LEU A 141 4.31 4.07 8.86
CA LEU A 141 5.52 4.51 9.56
C LEU A 141 5.20 5.31 10.82
N ALA A 142 4.16 6.15 10.79
CA ALA A 142 3.70 6.86 11.99
C ALA A 142 3.19 5.89 13.06
N ARG A 143 2.36 4.91 12.69
CA ARG A 143 1.84 3.87 13.60
C ARG A 143 2.97 3.05 14.23
N LEU A 144 4.01 2.70 13.46
CA LEU A 144 5.19 1.98 14.00
C LEU A 144 5.91 2.75 15.12
N HIS A 145 5.98 4.08 15.02
CA HIS A 145 6.74 4.90 15.96
C HIS A 145 5.91 5.36 17.17
N PHE A 146 4.59 5.53 17.01
CA PHE A 146 3.73 6.16 18.02
C PHE A 146 2.63 5.22 18.56
N GLY A 147 2.45 4.06 17.93
CA GLY A 147 1.31 3.18 18.19
C GLY A 147 0.00 3.80 17.71
N ASP A 148 -1.12 3.26 18.22
CA ASP A 148 -2.47 3.65 17.82
C ASP A 148 -3.11 4.69 18.76
N ALA A 149 -2.31 5.31 19.63
CA ALA A 149 -2.79 6.34 20.55
C ALA A 149 -2.74 7.73 19.91
N ALA A 150 -3.76 8.54 20.19
CA ALA A 150 -3.80 9.93 19.74
C ALA A 150 -2.61 10.71 20.32
N ALA A 151 -1.86 11.40 19.46
CA ALA A 151 -0.67 12.16 19.85
C ALA A 151 -1.00 13.65 20.03
N ALA A 152 -0.57 14.24 21.16
CA ALA A 152 -0.70 15.69 21.38
C ALA A 152 0.08 16.52 20.36
N GLN A 153 1.15 15.96 19.80
CA GLN A 153 1.88 16.49 18.66
C GLN A 153 2.10 15.36 17.65
N PRO A 154 1.47 15.40 16.47
CA PRO A 154 1.59 14.34 15.49
C PRO A 154 3.02 14.29 14.94
N PRO A 155 3.59 13.10 14.68
CA PRO A 155 4.88 13.01 14.02
C PRO A 155 4.86 13.60 12.62
N GLN A 156 6.06 13.91 12.11
CA GLN A 156 6.22 14.36 10.74
C GLN A 156 5.62 13.38 9.72
N ALA A 157 5.76 12.07 9.94
CA ALA A 157 5.19 11.05 9.08
C ALA A 157 3.65 11.15 9.02
N LEU A 158 2.98 11.25 10.17
CA LEU A 158 1.51 11.42 10.24
C LEU A 158 1.07 12.75 9.62
N THR A 159 1.78 13.83 9.90
CA THR A 159 1.52 15.16 9.30
C THR A 159 1.63 15.10 7.77
N THR A 160 2.62 14.34 7.26
CA THR A 160 2.81 14.15 5.82
C THR A 160 1.68 13.32 5.22
N ALA A 161 1.31 12.20 5.85
CA ALA A 161 0.20 11.35 5.43
C ALA A 161 -1.11 12.16 5.35
N ILE A 162 -1.44 12.94 6.38
CA ILE A 162 -2.60 13.83 6.43
C ILE A 162 -2.62 14.80 5.26
N SER A 163 -1.49 15.48 4.98
CA SER A 163 -1.41 16.41 3.86
C SER A 163 -1.63 15.73 2.51
N MET A 164 -1.20 14.47 2.37
CA MET A 164 -1.38 13.69 1.14
C MET A 164 -2.83 13.24 0.99
N TYR A 165 -3.45 12.68 2.04
CA TYR A 165 -4.86 12.30 2.02
C TYR A 165 -5.78 13.49 1.75
N GLN A 166 -5.54 14.65 2.37
CA GLN A 166 -6.33 15.85 2.10
C GLN A 166 -6.30 16.25 0.62
N LYS A 167 -5.17 16.07 -0.07
CA LYS A 167 -5.08 16.31 -1.52
C LYS A 167 -5.83 15.25 -2.31
N LEU A 168 -5.67 13.97 -1.96
CA LEU A 168 -6.33 12.84 -2.63
C LEU A 168 -7.86 12.92 -2.49
N LEU A 169 -8.37 13.31 -1.33
CA LEU A 169 -9.81 13.50 -1.08
C LEU A 169 -10.44 14.63 -1.92
N GLN A 170 -9.63 15.57 -2.42
CA GLN A 170 -10.08 16.64 -3.32
C GLN A 170 -10.10 16.21 -4.79
N VAL A 171 -9.51 15.06 -5.14
CA VAL A 171 -9.46 14.57 -6.52
C VAL A 171 -10.85 14.04 -6.92
N PRO A 172 -11.45 14.55 -8.02
CA PRO A 172 -12.75 14.07 -8.48
C PRO A 172 -12.71 12.59 -8.87
N VAL A 173 -13.77 11.83 -8.56
CA VAL A 173 -13.88 10.39 -8.89
C VAL A 173 -13.61 10.09 -10.38
N ALA A 174 -14.00 11.00 -11.27
CA ALA A 174 -13.74 10.86 -12.70
C ALA A 174 -12.24 10.83 -13.05
N GLU A 175 -11.39 11.47 -12.26
CA GLU A 175 -9.93 11.47 -12.46
C GLU A 175 -9.30 10.15 -11.99
N TRP A 176 -9.80 9.56 -10.89
CA TRP A 176 -9.44 8.19 -10.48
C TRP A 176 -9.74 7.18 -11.60
N ALA A 177 -10.96 7.24 -12.14
CA ALA A 177 -11.36 6.40 -13.27
C ALA A 177 -10.53 6.66 -14.54
N ALA A 178 -10.16 7.91 -14.82
CA ALA A 178 -9.35 8.26 -15.98
C ALA A 178 -7.92 7.68 -15.92
N GLN A 179 -7.39 7.47 -14.71
CA GLN A 179 -6.09 6.83 -14.50
C GLN A 179 -6.20 5.29 -14.36
N ALA A 180 -7.39 4.73 -14.60
CA ALA A 180 -7.68 3.30 -14.42
C ALA A 180 -7.37 2.78 -13.00
N VAL A 181 -7.38 3.67 -12.00
CA VAL A 181 -7.20 3.29 -10.60
C VAL A 181 -8.49 2.64 -10.11
N PRO A 182 -8.42 1.45 -9.49
CA PRO A 182 -9.61 0.76 -9.01
C PRO A 182 -10.41 1.59 -7.99
N VAL A 183 -11.74 1.46 -8.03
CA VAL A 183 -12.62 2.18 -7.08
C VAL A 183 -12.34 1.81 -5.62
N HIS A 184 -11.92 0.57 -5.35
CA HIS A 184 -11.58 0.15 -3.99
C HIS A 184 -10.43 0.96 -3.39
N GLU A 185 -9.46 1.38 -4.20
CA GLU A 185 -8.32 2.18 -3.73
C GLU A 185 -8.78 3.59 -3.26
N LEU A 186 -9.78 4.17 -3.93
CA LEU A 186 -10.42 5.41 -3.45
C LEU A 186 -11.14 5.21 -2.12
N VAL A 187 -11.75 4.04 -1.90
CA VAL A 187 -12.39 3.69 -0.64
C VAL A 187 -11.34 3.54 0.47
N GLU A 188 -10.25 2.83 0.19
CA GLU A 188 -9.11 2.68 1.10
C GLU A 188 -8.50 4.03 1.46
N VAL A 189 -8.32 4.93 0.49
CA VAL A 189 -7.84 6.30 0.74
C VAL A 189 -8.75 7.06 1.70
N ARG A 190 -10.08 6.94 1.57
CA ARG A 190 -11.02 7.58 2.52
C ARG A 190 -10.90 6.96 3.91
N TYR A 191 -10.87 5.64 3.98
CA TYR A 191 -10.73 4.94 5.25
C TYR A 191 -9.42 5.29 5.97
N ASN A 192 -8.28 5.23 5.27
CA ASN A 192 -6.98 5.55 5.83
C ASN A 192 -6.85 7.05 6.17
N ALA A 193 -7.52 7.94 5.41
CA ALA A 193 -7.62 9.35 5.78
C ALA A 193 -8.37 9.54 7.10
N ALA A 194 -9.52 8.88 7.29
CA ALA A 194 -10.26 8.91 8.55
C ALA A 194 -9.40 8.43 9.72
N CYS A 195 -8.66 7.32 9.52
CA CYS A 195 -7.72 6.81 10.51
C CYS A 195 -6.60 7.81 10.85
N ALA A 196 -6.03 8.46 9.84
CA ALA A 196 -4.99 9.47 10.03
C ALA A 196 -5.52 10.70 10.79
N PHE A 197 -6.73 11.16 10.47
CA PHE A 197 -7.39 12.27 11.18
C PHE A 197 -7.70 11.90 12.63
N ALA A 198 -8.22 10.69 12.87
CA ALA A 198 -8.48 10.17 14.21
C ALA A 198 -7.21 10.15 15.07
N LEU A 199 -6.11 9.60 14.54
CA LEU A 199 -4.82 9.53 15.24
C LEU A 199 -4.22 10.92 15.54
N ALA A 200 -4.49 11.92 14.70
CA ALA A 200 -4.04 13.29 14.91
C ALA A 200 -4.99 14.14 15.76
N GLY A 201 -6.11 13.59 16.24
CA GLY A 201 -7.11 14.34 17.00
C GLY A 201 -7.89 15.37 16.17
N LEU A 202 -7.89 15.23 14.85
CA LEU A 202 -8.65 16.07 13.91
C LEU A 202 -10.09 15.53 13.81
N GLU A 203 -10.85 15.73 14.89
CA GLU A 203 -12.16 15.10 15.09
C GLU A 203 -13.17 15.49 14.00
N GLN A 204 -13.20 16.75 13.58
CA GLN A 204 -14.15 17.22 12.58
C GLN A 204 -13.88 16.57 11.21
N GLU A 205 -12.63 16.58 10.76
CA GLU A 205 -12.22 15.98 9.49
C GLU A 205 -12.45 14.46 9.51
N CYS A 206 -12.14 13.79 10.63
CA CYS A 206 -12.44 12.38 10.83
C CYS A 206 -13.95 12.11 10.69
N GLN A 207 -14.79 12.88 11.38
CA GLN A 207 -16.25 12.73 11.33
C GLN A 207 -16.78 12.91 9.91
N GLU A 208 -16.34 13.94 9.20
CA GLU A 208 -16.77 14.22 7.82
C GLU A 208 -16.47 13.05 6.88
N VAL A 209 -15.29 12.44 6.98
CA VAL A 209 -14.90 11.30 6.14
C VAL A 209 -15.62 10.02 6.54
N VAL A 210 -15.77 9.74 7.84
CA VAL A 210 -16.53 8.56 8.33
C VAL A 210 -17.98 8.61 7.87
N LEU A 211 -18.64 9.77 7.99
CA LEU A 211 -20.01 9.95 7.50
C LEU A 211 -20.10 9.76 5.97
N ALA A 212 -19.07 10.18 5.23
CA ALA A 212 -19.01 9.95 3.79
C ALA A 212 -18.90 8.46 3.45
N LEU A 213 -18.05 7.70 4.14
CA LEU A 213 -17.93 6.24 3.96
C LEU A 213 -19.27 5.53 4.16
N VAL A 214 -19.98 5.83 5.25
CA VAL A 214 -21.29 5.23 5.53
C VAL A 214 -22.34 5.63 4.50
N ARG A 215 -22.41 6.92 4.13
CA ARG A 215 -23.39 7.42 3.15
C ARG A 215 -23.21 6.81 1.76
N LEU A 216 -21.95 6.56 1.37
CA LEU A 216 -21.62 5.97 0.07
C LEU A 216 -21.80 4.45 0.07
N GLY A 217 -22.01 3.82 1.24
CA GLY A 217 -22.10 2.37 1.38
C GLY A 217 -20.74 1.67 1.30
N ASP A 218 -19.66 2.42 1.49
CA ASP A 218 -18.28 1.91 1.45
C ASP A 218 -17.93 1.12 2.73
N ALA A 219 -18.60 1.44 3.85
CA ALA A 219 -18.53 0.72 5.12
C ALA A 219 -19.82 0.92 5.93
N SER A 220 -20.19 -0.04 6.79
CA SER A 220 -21.30 0.12 7.72
C SER A 220 -20.87 0.86 9.00
N ALA A 221 -21.81 1.52 9.68
CA ALA A 221 -21.50 2.16 10.95
C ALA A 221 -21.04 1.15 12.02
N SER A 222 -21.61 -0.07 12.03
CA SER A 222 -21.20 -1.12 12.96
C SER A 222 -19.75 -1.55 12.75
N GLU A 223 -19.33 -1.72 11.49
CA GLU A 223 -17.93 -2.06 11.17
C GLU A 223 -16.99 -0.97 11.66
N LEU A 224 -17.27 0.30 11.35
CA LEU A 224 -16.41 1.42 11.75
C LEU A 224 -16.39 1.65 13.28
N ALA A 225 -17.47 1.32 13.99
CA ALA A 225 -17.55 1.46 15.44
C ALA A 225 -16.68 0.44 16.18
N GLU A 226 -16.60 -0.77 15.66
CA GLU A 226 -15.81 -1.87 16.22
C GLU A 226 -14.35 -1.83 15.75
N ASP A 227 -14.06 -1.03 14.72
CA ASP A 227 -12.74 -0.93 14.12
C ASP A 227 -11.67 -0.47 15.14
N PRO A 228 -10.58 -1.24 15.34
CA PRO A 228 -9.49 -0.87 16.23
C PRO A 228 -8.74 0.39 15.78
N ASP A 229 -8.65 0.69 14.49
CA ASP A 229 -7.93 1.86 13.97
C ASP A 229 -8.66 3.17 14.30
N LEU A 230 -9.98 3.10 14.55
CA LEU A 230 -10.83 4.22 14.96
C LEU A 230 -11.13 4.22 16.47
N ALA A 231 -10.44 3.39 17.26
CA ALA A 231 -10.69 3.27 18.70
C ALA A 231 -10.57 4.61 19.45
N VAL A 232 -9.68 5.50 19.00
CA VAL A 232 -9.44 6.82 19.61
C VAL A 232 -10.63 7.77 19.51
N VAL A 233 -11.51 7.59 18.52
CA VAL A 233 -12.75 8.40 18.35
C VAL A 233 -14.01 7.66 18.78
N ARG A 234 -13.89 6.39 19.21
CA ARG A 234 -15.06 5.55 19.56
C ARG A 234 -15.94 6.16 20.66
N SER A 235 -15.35 6.86 21.62
CA SER A 235 -16.08 7.47 22.73
C SER A 235 -16.67 8.85 22.42
N THR A 236 -16.47 9.39 21.22
CA THR A 236 -17.03 10.70 20.87
C THR A 236 -18.56 10.60 20.72
N ALA A 237 -19.25 11.72 20.98
CA ALA A 237 -20.71 11.75 20.89
C ALA A 237 -21.22 11.42 19.49
N TRP A 238 -20.53 11.90 18.45
CA TRP A 238 -20.93 11.67 17.06
C TRP A 238 -20.78 10.21 16.64
N MET A 239 -19.73 9.52 17.09
CA MET A 239 -19.52 8.11 16.75
C MET A 239 -20.58 7.22 17.42
N GLN A 240 -20.93 7.53 18.68
CA GLN A 240 -22.02 6.85 19.40
C GLN A 240 -23.40 7.10 18.75
N GLN A 241 -23.63 8.32 18.25
CA GLN A 241 -24.85 8.65 17.50
C GLN A 241 -24.93 7.91 16.16
N LEU A 242 -23.80 7.78 15.45
CA LEU A 242 -23.74 7.06 14.19
C LEU A 242 -24.17 5.59 14.35
N CYS A 243 -23.77 4.95 15.45
CA CYS A 243 -24.11 3.55 15.77
C CYS A 243 -25.59 3.34 16.13
N THR A 244 -26.27 4.39 16.59
CA THR A 244 -27.66 4.30 17.07
C THR A 244 -28.69 4.81 16.06
N SER A 245 -28.22 5.40 14.96
CA SER A 245 -29.05 6.01 13.90
C SER A 245 -29.35 5.07 12.72
N ILE A 246 -28.85 3.82 12.77
CA ILE A 246 -29.12 2.73 11.81
C ILE A 246 -30.06 1.72 12.46
#